data_AF-A0A386RDC0-F1
#
_entry.id   AF-A0A386RDC0-F1
#
_cell.length_a   1.000
_cell.length_b   1.000
_cell.length_c   1.000
_cell.angle_alpha   90.00
_cell.angle_beta   90.00
_cell.angle_gamma   90.00
#
_symmetry.space_group_name_H-M   'P 1'
#
loop_
_entity.id
_entity.type
_entity.pdbx_description
1 polymer ?
#
loop_
_entity_poly.entity_id
_entity_poly.type
_entity_poly.pdbx_seq_one_letter_code
_entity_poly.pdbx_strand_id
1 'polypeptide(L)'
;MKKLKIFIIISLMMLFWVWPKSVSAKSFSSFQTKMINGNSNYRIYQGMTHRGPVGSVGLARTFKYGNFQASAVKKVGKSKYYFVWIDGHKAGWLNQRVFLRNKISVVKKISLVNNPYYSFPTKDAINLATDSTGTVVNPNKVKASQDEVLSNSASEHKITFTYGKAHAHTVVEVKGDAQEGVGVADKPEQTGKSASSWFKHYRTSGNWGKGASYAPETKPHVLKSGSFKLKTYFYQPATLSQGRSQTGMVGPVPEGMTISNGSMYATMYKSSHNTRAHIVAYKLKNVPNRYIMQKLPWLPWGQFTRLASKLKISPYIKLGHGQAFSAS
;
A
#
# COMPACT_ATOMS: atom_id res chain seq x y z
N MET A 1 24.14 56.72 39.21
CA MET A 1 24.65 55.78 38.17
C MET A 1 24.17 54.31 38.27
N LYS A 2 23.20 53.94 39.12
CA LYS A 2 22.66 52.56 39.19
C LYS A 2 21.44 52.27 38.30
N LYS A 3 20.61 53.29 37.99
CA LYS A 3 19.38 53.12 37.19
C LYS A 3 19.65 52.94 35.68
N LEU A 4 20.77 53.43 35.15
CA LEU A 4 21.12 53.32 33.74
C LEU A 4 21.57 51.90 33.34
N LYS A 5 22.15 51.13 34.27
CA LYS A 5 22.59 49.75 34.01
C LYS A 5 21.44 48.74 33.91
N ILE A 6 20.33 48.98 34.60
CA ILE A 6 19.15 48.10 34.59
C ILE A 6 18.39 48.21 33.26
N PHE A 7 18.30 49.41 32.69
CA PHE A 7 17.65 49.63 31.39
C PHE A 7 18.38 48.95 30.22
N ILE A 8 19.72 48.90 30.27
CA ILE A 8 20.52 48.23 29.24
C ILE A 8 20.33 46.71 29.29
N ILE A 9 20.20 46.12 30.48
CA ILE A 9 20.00 44.66 30.63
C ILE A 9 18.59 44.24 30.15
N ILE A 10 17.56 45.03 30.44
CA ILE A 10 16.19 44.76 29.96
C ILE A 10 16.07 44.95 28.44
N SER A 11 16.77 45.95 27.88
CA SER A 11 16.84 46.16 26.43
C SER A 11 17.62 45.05 25.71
N LEU A 12 18.69 44.51 26.31
CA LEU A 12 19.42 43.36 25.77
C LEU A 12 18.59 42.06 25.83
N MET A 13 17.78 41.85 26.88
CA MET A 13 16.89 40.68 26.97
C MET A 13 15.76 40.69 25.93
N MET A 14 15.29 41.87 25.51
CA MET A 14 14.30 42.01 24.42
C MET A 14 14.90 41.72 23.03
N LEU A 15 16.20 41.94 22.83
CA LEU A 15 16.91 41.61 21.59
C LEU A 15 17.12 40.09 21.39
N PHE A 16 16.96 39.27 22.43
CA PHE A 16 17.01 37.80 22.34
C PHE A 16 15.63 37.13 22.25
N TRP A 17 14.55 37.89 22.09
CA TRP A 17 13.27 37.36 21.61
C TRP A 17 13.28 37.19 20.10
N VAL A 18 14.22 36.37 19.62
CA VAL A 18 14.14 35.81 18.27
C VAL A 18 12.89 34.95 18.25
N TRP A 19 11.80 35.50 17.73
CA TRP A 19 10.63 34.71 17.36
C TRP A 19 11.15 33.51 16.58
N PRO A 20 10.89 32.27 17.04
CA PRO A 20 11.46 31.10 16.39
C PRO A 20 10.96 31.13 14.95
N LYS A 21 11.88 31.37 14.00
CA LYS A 21 11.58 31.31 12.56
C LYS A 21 10.86 30.00 12.33
N SER A 22 9.56 30.08 12.05
CA SER A 22 8.74 28.92 11.80
C SER A 22 9.23 28.34 10.49
N VAL A 23 10.06 27.30 10.56
CA VAL A 23 10.37 26.50 9.38
C VAL A 23 9.07 25.81 9.00
N SER A 24 8.35 26.42 8.05
CA SER A 24 7.08 25.92 7.56
C SER A 24 7.29 24.58 6.87
N ALA A 25 6.32 23.69 7.03
CA ALA A 25 6.32 22.43 6.31
C ALA A 25 6.07 22.69 4.83
N LYS A 26 6.84 22.05 3.95
CA LYS A 26 6.56 22.05 2.52
C LYS A 26 5.55 20.94 2.23
N SER A 27 4.32 21.32 1.91
CA SER A 27 3.30 20.39 1.41
C SER A 27 3.67 19.90 0.02
N PHE A 28 3.32 18.65 -0.28
CA PHE A 28 3.41 18.12 -1.64
C PHE A 28 2.13 18.43 -2.40
N SER A 29 2.25 18.64 -3.72
CA SER A 29 1.09 18.77 -4.61
C SER A 29 0.27 17.48 -4.71
N SER A 30 0.87 16.35 -4.39
CA SER A 30 0.21 15.05 -4.29
C SER A 30 0.88 14.18 -3.22
N PHE A 31 0.11 13.25 -2.65
CA PHE A 31 0.65 12.29 -1.69
C PHE A 31 1.75 11.42 -2.32
N GLN A 32 2.86 11.30 -1.61
CA GLN A 32 3.96 10.42 -1.98
C GLN A 32 3.84 9.10 -1.23
N THR A 33 3.60 8.00 -1.93
CA THR A 33 3.65 6.66 -1.31
C THR A 33 5.06 6.43 -0.76
N LYS A 34 5.16 5.99 0.49
CA LYS A 34 6.42 5.68 1.16
C LYS A 34 6.44 4.21 1.55
N MET A 35 7.62 3.61 1.53
CA MET A 35 7.84 2.30 2.15
C MET A 35 8.74 2.43 3.35
N ILE A 36 8.38 1.76 4.44
CA ILE A 36 9.17 1.77 5.66
C ILE A 36 10.05 0.54 5.77
N ASN A 37 11.19 0.67 6.44
CA ASN A 37 11.92 -0.47 6.96
C ASN A 37 11.17 -0.99 8.19
N GLY A 38 10.48 -2.13 8.02
CA GLY A 38 9.64 -2.76 9.05
C GLY A 38 10.38 -3.18 10.33
N ASN A 39 11.71 -3.19 10.33
CA ASN A 39 12.54 -3.52 11.50
C ASN A 39 13.02 -2.27 12.26
N SER A 40 12.68 -1.08 11.79
CA SER A 40 13.16 0.16 12.40
C SER A 40 12.36 0.59 13.62
N ASN A 41 13.03 1.19 14.61
CA ASN A 41 12.44 1.65 15.87
C ASN A 41 12.10 3.15 15.87
N TYR A 42 11.88 3.75 14.69
CA TYR A 42 11.50 5.16 14.62
C TYR A 42 10.08 5.37 15.14
N ARG A 43 9.91 6.46 15.88
CA ARG A 43 8.63 6.88 16.46
C ARG A 43 7.84 7.74 15.48
N ILE A 44 6.53 7.66 15.56
CA ILE A 44 5.58 8.59 14.96
C ILE A 44 5.30 9.70 15.96
N TYR A 45 5.38 10.95 15.53
CA TYR A 45 5.22 12.12 16.37
C TYR A 45 4.00 12.97 15.95
N GLN A 46 3.19 13.41 16.90
CA GLN A 46 2.02 14.25 16.62
C GLN A 46 2.42 15.62 16.07
N GLY A 47 3.50 16.20 16.59
CA GLY A 47 3.88 17.58 16.29
C GLY A 47 5.33 17.74 15.86
N MET A 48 5.63 18.88 15.24
CA MET A 48 6.98 19.30 14.84
C MET A 48 7.23 20.76 15.18
N THR A 49 8.15 21.02 16.09
CA THR A 49 8.63 22.36 16.44
C THR A 49 9.87 22.72 15.63
N HIS A 50 10.43 23.92 15.86
CA HIS A 50 11.74 24.30 15.33
C HIS A 50 12.89 23.51 15.96
N ARG A 51 12.71 22.98 17.18
CA ARG A 51 13.70 22.18 17.91
C ARG A 51 13.66 20.70 17.55
N GLY A 52 12.53 20.21 17.05
CA GLY A 52 12.37 18.80 16.73
C GLY A 52 10.95 18.28 16.85
N PRO A 53 10.79 16.95 16.69
CA PRO A 53 9.52 16.27 16.88
C PRO A 53 9.07 16.31 18.35
N VAL A 54 7.76 16.36 18.57
CA VAL A 54 7.12 16.35 19.90
C VAL A 54 5.91 15.42 19.93
N GLY A 55 5.59 14.87 21.10
CA GLY A 55 4.41 14.01 21.30
C GLY A 55 4.49 12.70 20.53
N SER A 56 5.34 11.76 20.97
CA SER A 56 5.41 10.42 20.38
C SER A 56 4.11 9.65 20.64
N VAL A 57 3.56 9.04 19.60
CA VAL A 57 2.29 8.27 19.68
C VAL A 57 2.43 6.78 19.38
N GLY A 58 3.64 6.31 19.07
CA GLY A 58 3.91 4.91 18.81
C GLY A 58 5.12 4.70 17.90
N LEU A 59 5.38 3.44 17.58
CA LEU A 59 6.46 3.04 16.67
C LEU A 59 5.93 2.83 15.26
N ALA A 60 6.70 3.24 14.25
CA ALA A 60 6.34 3.03 12.84
C ALA A 60 6.21 1.55 12.48
N ARG A 61 7.06 0.68 13.05
CA ARG A 61 7.03 -0.78 12.83
C ARG A 61 5.71 -1.46 13.25
N THR A 62 4.90 -0.82 14.10
CA THR A 62 3.55 -1.29 14.43
C THR A 62 2.69 -1.45 13.17
N PHE A 63 2.96 -0.63 12.15
CA PHE A 63 2.28 -0.63 10.87
C PHE A 63 3.20 -1.11 9.74
N LYS A 64 4.12 -2.06 9.99
CA LYS A 64 5.13 -2.48 8.99
C LYS A 64 4.60 -2.90 7.61
N TYR A 65 3.32 -3.27 7.52
CA TYR A 65 2.63 -3.62 6.28
C TYR A 65 1.53 -2.64 5.89
N GLY A 66 1.44 -1.48 6.56
CA GLY A 66 0.46 -0.44 6.23
C GLY A 66 0.87 0.34 4.98
N ASN A 67 -0.10 0.98 4.35
CA ASN A 67 0.11 1.91 3.25
C ASN A 67 0.47 3.29 3.80
N PHE A 68 1.74 3.70 3.66
CA PHE A 68 2.20 5.02 4.09
C PHE A 68 2.14 6.01 2.92
N GLN A 69 1.51 7.15 3.15
CA GLN A 69 1.45 8.26 2.18
C GLN A 69 1.86 9.57 2.84
N ALA A 70 2.97 10.15 2.39
CA ALA A 70 3.46 11.43 2.89
C ALA A 70 2.77 12.60 2.18
N SER A 71 2.29 13.58 2.95
CA SER A 71 1.65 14.79 2.42
C SER A 71 2.52 16.04 2.56
N ALA A 72 3.51 16.03 3.44
CA ALA A 72 4.41 17.15 3.65
C ALA A 72 5.79 16.71 4.13
N VAL A 73 6.77 17.60 4.01
CA VAL A 73 8.13 17.43 4.54
C VAL A 73 8.58 18.67 5.30
N LYS A 74 9.31 18.46 6.39
CA LYS A 74 9.93 19.51 7.20
C LYS A 74 11.37 19.13 7.52
N LYS A 75 12.29 20.09 7.34
CA LYS A 75 13.70 19.93 7.72
C LYS A 75 13.90 20.54 9.11
N VAL A 76 14.52 19.79 10.02
CA VAL A 76 14.94 20.28 11.34
C VAL A 76 16.39 19.87 11.56
N GLY A 77 17.28 20.87 11.65
CA GLY A 77 18.72 20.66 11.61
C GLY A 77 19.14 19.86 10.37
N LYS A 78 19.88 18.76 10.58
CA LYS A 78 20.32 17.84 9.51
C LYS A 78 19.27 16.79 9.12
N SER A 79 18.15 16.70 9.84
CA SER A 79 17.13 15.68 9.66
C SER A 79 15.96 16.18 8.82
N LYS A 80 15.38 15.29 8.01
CA LYS A 80 14.10 15.51 7.32
C LYS A 80 13.02 14.65 7.94
N TYR A 81 11.85 15.23 8.15
CA TYR A 81 10.66 14.57 8.67
C TYR A 81 9.53 14.67 7.66
N TYR A 82 8.76 13.61 7.49
CA TYR A 82 7.62 13.55 6.59
C TYR A 82 6.36 13.39 7.41
N PHE A 83 5.35 14.22 7.13
CA PHE A 83 4.01 14.01 7.69
C PHE A 83 3.33 12.92 6.88
N VAL A 84 2.96 11.84 7.53
CA VAL A 84 2.41 10.65 6.89
C VAL A 84 0.97 10.37 7.31
N TRP A 85 0.27 9.76 6.38
CA TRP A 85 -1.00 9.08 6.57
C TRP A 85 -0.73 7.57 6.46
N ILE A 86 -1.37 6.78 7.30
CA ILE A 86 -1.20 5.32 7.35
C ILE A 86 -2.57 4.71 7.13
N ASP A 87 -2.72 3.87 6.10
CA ASP A 87 -4.00 3.22 5.77
C ASP A 87 -5.16 4.22 5.64
N GLY A 88 -4.87 5.41 5.11
CA GLY A 88 -5.83 6.50 5.00
C GLY A 88 -6.07 7.30 6.28
N HIS A 89 -5.50 6.92 7.43
CA HIS A 89 -5.62 7.65 8.70
C HIS A 89 -4.54 8.72 8.86
N LYS A 90 -4.89 9.88 9.42
CA LYS A 90 -3.94 10.96 9.73
C LYS A 90 -3.05 10.57 10.91
N ALA A 91 -1.80 10.21 10.66
CA ALA A 91 -0.93 9.63 11.67
C ALA A 91 0.02 10.65 12.35
N GLY A 92 0.97 11.22 11.62
CA GLY A 92 1.95 12.13 12.21
C GLY A 92 3.28 12.21 11.45
N TRP A 93 4.29 12.75 12.11
CA TRP A 93 5.62 12.99 11.56
C TRP A 93 6.56 11.80 11.78
N LEU A 94 7.30 11.45 10.73
CA LEU A 94 8.29 10.39 10.73
C LEU A 94 9.63 10.90 10.21
N ASN A 95 10.72 10.50 10.87
CA ASN A 95 12.07 10.78 10.37
C ASN A 95 12.31 10.01 9.05
N GLN A 96 12.87 10.66 8.03
CA GLN A 96 13.15 10.08 6.72
C GLN A 96 13.91 8.74 6.78
N ARG A 97 14.76 8.55 7.79
CA ARG A 97 15.55 7.33 7.97
C ARG A 97 14.70 6.08 8.27
N VAL A 98 13.42 6.24 8.61
CA VAL A 98 12.48 5.11 8.71
C VAL A 98 12.19 4.48 7.36
N PHE A 99 12.28 5.25 6.28
CA PHE A 99 11.89 4.79 4.95
C PHE A 99 12.97 3.90 4.34
N LEU A 100 12.53 2.92 3.57
CA LEU A 100 13.37 2.08 2.74
C LEU A 100 13.82 2.92 1.54
N ARG A 101 15.11 3.28 1.46
CA ARG A 101 15.65 4.20 0.45
C ARG A 101 16.57 3.44 -0.51
N ASN A 102 16.56 3.84 -1.78
CA ASN A 102 17.40 3.25 -2.83
C ASN A 102 17.30 1.72 -2.86
N LYS A 103 16.09 1.17 -2.77
CA LYS A 103 15.85 -0.27 -2.80
C LYS A 103 14.97 -0.65 -3.97
N ILE A 104 15.38 -1.67 -4.69
CA ILE A 104 14.53 -2.42 -5.62
C ILE A 104 14.35 -3.83 -5.04
N SER A 105 13.12 -4.33 -5.06
CA SER A 105 12.75 -5.69 -4.71
C SER A 105 12.08 -6.32 -5.92
N VAL A 106 12.57 -7.49 -6.31
CA VAL A 106 12.09 -8.24 -7.48
C VAL A 106 11.82 -9.69 -7.09
N VAL A 107 11.02 -10.38 -7.89
CA VAL A 107 10.97 -11.85 -7.88
C VAL A 107 12.37 -12.36 -8.24
N LYS A 108 12.94 -13.29 -7.46
CA LYS A 108 14.33 -13.72 -7.65
C LYS A 108 14.53 -14.62 -8.87
N LYS A 109 13.58 -15.53 -9.08
CA LYS A 109 13.59 -16.50 -10.18
C LYS A 109 12.19 -16.59 -10.77
N ILE A 110 12.10 -16.54 -12.09
CA ILE A 110 10.87 -16.63 -12.86
C ILE A 110 11.04 -17.80 -13.81
N SER A 111 10.06 -18.69 -13.86
CA SER A 111 10.00 -19.79 -14.82
C SER A 111 8.91 -19.47 -15.84
N LEU A 112 9.25 -19.55 -17.12
CA LEU A 112 8.33 -19.37 -18.23
C LEU A 112 8.25 -20.70 -18.99
N VAL A 113 7.03 -21.13 -19.29
CA VAL A 113 6.79 -22.24 -20.21
C VAL A 113 7.14 -21.79 -21.63
N ASN A 114 7.66 -22.71 -22.45
CA ASN A 114 7.90 -22.41 -23.85
C ASN A 114 6.58 -22.04 -24.54
N ASN A 115 6.49 -20.79 -25.01
CA ASN A 115 5.36 -20.26 -25.73
C ASN A 115 5.86 -19.28 -26.82
N PRO A 116 5.76 -19.63 -28.11
CA PRO A 116 6.22 -18.78 -29.20
C PRO A 116 5.39 -17.50 -29.38
N TYR A 117 4.22 -17.41 -28.74
CA TYR A 117 3.30 -16.28 -28.84
C TYR A 117 3.37 -15.34 -27.63
N TYR A 118 4.28 -15.58 -26.69
CA TYR A 118 4.41 -14.78 -25.48
C TYR A 118 5.83 -14.21 -25.31
N SER A 119 5.86 -12.96 -24.83
CA SER A 119 7.06 -12.26 -24.42
C SER A 119 6.83 -11.74 -23.00
N PHE A 120 7.72 -12.07 -22.08
CA PHE A 120 7.59 -11.67 -20.68
C PHE A 120 8.11 -10.25 -20.48
N PRO A 121 7.27 -9.27 -20.07
CA PRO A 121 7.74 -7.93 -19.76
C PRO A 121 8.57 -7.95 -18.48
N THR A 122 9.87 -7.67 -18.56
CA THR A 122 10.78 -7.91 -17.43
C THR A 122 10.42 -7.09 -16.18
N LYS A 123 9.87 -5.90 -16.38
CA LYS A 123 9.43 -5.01 -15.30
C LYS A 123 8.28 -5.60 -14.47
N ASP A 124 7.57 -6.62 -14.97
CA ASP A 124 6.57 -7.36 -14.19
C ASP A 124 7.18 -8.11 -13.00
N ALA A 125 8.49 -8.40 -13.05
CA ALA A 125 9.24 -8.96 -11.92
C ALA A 125 9.37 -8.00 -10.72
N ILE A 126 9.13 -6.69 -10.91
CA ILE A 126 9.34 -5.68 -9.87
C ILE A 126 8.18 -5.70 -8.87
N ASN A 127 8.49 -6.07 -7.63
CA ASN A 127 7.59 -5.99 -6.49
C ASN A 127 7.55 -4.56 -5.91
N LEU A 128 8.71 -3.90 -5.83
CA LEU A 128 8.85 -2.57 -5.25
C LEU A 128 10.11 -1.89 -5.75
N ALA A 129 10.07 -0.59 -5.99
CA ALA A 129 11.24 0.26 -6.15
C ALA A 129 11.09 1.56 -5.34
N THR A 130 12.18 2.06 -4.76
CA THR A 130 12.18 3.28 -3.93
C THR A 130 13.32 4.22 -4.28
N ASP A 131 13.04 5.52 -4.25
CA ASP A 131 14.03 6.57 -4.49
C ASP A 131 14.93 6.82 -3.25
N SER A 132 15.81 7.82 -3.36
CA SER A 132 16.74 8.23 -2.29
C SER A 132 16.06 8.81 -1.05
N THR A 133 14.75 9.06 -1.13
CA THR A 133 13.92 9.56 -0.03
C THR A 133 12.97 8.50 0.54
N GLY A 134 12.90 7.34 -0.11
CA GLY A 134 12.00 6.24 0.21
C GLY A 134 10.59 6.38 -0.37
N THR A 135 10.42 7.23 -1.38
CA THR A 135 9.20 7.27 -2.20
C THR A 135 9.13 6.04 -3.09
N VAL A 136 7.97 5.41 -3.17
CA VAL A 136 7.71 4.32 -4.12
C VAL A 136 7.74 4.88 -5.54
N VAL A 137 8.51 4.23 -6.38
CA VAL A 137 8.69 4.57 -7.79
C VAL A 137 7.76 3.71 -8.63
N ASN A 138 7.14 4.32 -9.64
CA ASN A 138 6.38 3.55 -10.63
C ASN A 138 7.35 2.57 -11.36
N PRO A 139 7.04 1.27 -11.42
CA PRO A 139 7.87 0.27 -12.11
C PRO A 139 8.30 0.67 -13.53
N ASN A 140 7.47 1.41 -14.27
CA ASN A 140 7.78 1.87 -15.62
C ASN A 140 8.96 2.86 -15.68
N LYS A 141 9.31 3.49 -14.54
CA LYS A 141 10.46 4.40 -14.43
C LYS A 141 11.76 3.69 -14.05
N VAL A 142 11.70 2.40 -13.72
CA VAL A 142 12.89 1.59 -13.41
C VAL A 142 13.50 1.13 -14.73
N LYS A 143 14.81 1.32 -14.89
CA LYS A 143 15.54 0.83 -16.06
C LYS A 143 15.77 -0.67 -15.92
N ALA A 144 15.57 -1.42 -16.99
CA ALA A 144 15.90 -2.85 -17.07
C ALA A 144 16.98 -3.05 -18.15
N SER A 145 17.82 -4.08 -18.01
CA SER A 145 18.83 -4.41 -19.03
C SER A 145 18.21 -4.95 -20.32
N GLN A 146 17.00 -5.49 -20.23
CA GLN A 146 16.16 -5.92 -21.35
C GLN A 146 14.71 -5.58 -20.98
N ASP A 147 13.92 -5.07 -21.92
CA ASP A 147 12.52 -4.74 -21.64
C ASP A 147 11.64 -5.98 -21.59
N GLU A 148 11.96 -7.01 -22.39
CA GLU A 148 11.21 -8.26 -22.44
C GLU A 148 12.12 -9.48 -22.67
N VAL A 149 11.61 -10.68 -22.35
CA VAL A 149 12.24 -11.97 -22.62
C VAL A 149 11.29 -12.82 -23.46
N LEU A 150 11.73 -13.24 -24.64
CA LEU A 150 10.95 -14.12 -25.51
C LEU A 150 10.84 -15.51 -24.90
N SER A 151 9.64 -16.08 -24.90
CA SER A 151 9.38 -17.41 -24.36
C SER A 151 9.46 -18.53 -25.41
N ASN A 152 10.04 -18.30 -26.59
CA ASN A 152 9.97 -19.24 -27.72
C ASN A 152 11.02 -20.38 -27.70
N SER A 153 12.02 -20.31 -26.84
CA SER A 153 13.12 -21.27 -26.81
C SER A 153 13.76 -21.32 -25.42
N ALA A 154 14.25 -22.51 -25.07
CA ALA A 154 14.90 -22.76 -23.79
C ALA A 154 16.09 -21.80 -23.61
N SER A 155 16.07 -21.02 -22.55
CA SER A 155 17.09 -19.99 -22.31
C SER A 155 17.06 -19.49 -20.86
N GLU A 156 18.17 -18.92 -20.40
CA GLU A 156 18.27 -18.26 -19.10
C GLU A 156 18.74 -16.81 -19.28
N HIS A 157 18.01 -15.87 -18.72
CA HIS A 157 18.29 -14.43 -18.83
C HIS A 157 18.45 -13.80 -17.45
N LYS A 158 19.61 -13.18 -17.21
CA LYS A 158 19.84 -12.38 -16.01
C LYS A 158 19.46 -10.93 -16.26
N ILE A 159 18.32 -10.50 -15.72
CA ILE A 159 17.84 -9.13 -15.91
C ILE A 159 18.30 -8.25 -14.75
N THR A 160 18.92 -7.12 -15.07
CA THR A 160 19.37 -6.11 -14.10
C THR A 160 18.44 -4.92 -14.10
N PHE A 161 17.97 -4.52 -12.92
CA PHE A 161 17.13 -3.34 -12.71
C PHE A 161 17.90 -2.23 -11.99
N THR A 162 17.73 -1.00 -12.44
CA THR A 162 18.38 0.18 -11.83
C THR A 162 17.45 1.36 -11.68
N TYR A 163 17.58 2.08 -10.55
CA TYR A 163 16.92 3.37 -10.32
C TYR A 163 17.73 4.20 -9.33
N GLY A 164 18.35 5.30 -9.80
CA GLY A 164 19.28 6.07 -8.98
C GLY A 164 20.43 5.19 -8.50
N LYS A 165 20.58 5.04 -7.18
CA LYS A 165 21.61 4.16 -6.56
C LYS A 165 21.12 2.73 -6.28
N ALA A 166 19.86 2.43 -6.61
CA ALA A 166 19.27 1.13 -6.33
C ALA A 166 19.53 0.16 -7.49
N HIS A 167 19.90 -1.09 -7.14
CA HIS A 167 20.13 -2.17 -8.09
C HIS A 167 19.46 -3.46 -7.59
N ALA A 168 18.97 -4.28 -8.51
CA ALA A 168 18.49 -5.64 -8.23
C ALA A 168 18.61 -6.51 -9.49
N HIS A 169 18.58 -7.83 -9.30
CA HIS A 169 18.62 -8.78 -10.40
C HIS A 169 17.55 -9.86 -10.24
N THR A 170 17.02 -10.33 -11.35
CA THR A 170 16.20 -11.54 -11.43
C THR A 170 16.78 -12.47 -12.48
N VAL A 171 16.47 -13.76 -12.37
CA VAL A 171 16.76 -14.77 -13.38
C VAL A 171 15.44 -15.21 -13.99
N VAL A 172 15.33 -15.09 -15.31
CA VAL A 172 14.20 -15.59 -16.09
C VAL A 172 14.66 -16.84 -16.83
N GLU A 173 14.09 -17.98 -16.48
CA GLU A 173 14.34 -19.27 -17.13
C GLU A 173 13.15 -19.60 -18.03
N VAL A 174 13.40 -19.72 -19.33
CA VAL A 174 12.44 -20.28 -20.28
C VAL A 174 12.72 -21.77 -20.38
N LYS A 175 11.72 -22.56 -20.04
CA LYS A 175 11.78 -24.02 -20.07
C LYS A 175 11.69 -24.52 -21.50
N GLY A 176 12.29 -25.68 -21.77
CA GLY A 176 12.25 -26.26 -23.12
C GLY A 176 10.92 -26.92 -23.45
N ASP A 177 10.27 -27.52 -22.46
CA ASP A 177 8.99 -28.21 -22.62
C ASP A 177 7.82 -27.21 -22.74
N ALA A 178 7.11 -27.27 -23.86
CA ALA A 178 5.93 -26.46 -24.12
C ALA A 178 4.67 -26.96 -23.36
N GLN A 179 4.72 -28.17 -22.79
CA GLN A 179 3.62 -28.79 -22.05
C GLN A 179 3.83 -28.76 -20.53
N GLU A 180 4.88 -28.09 -20.04
CA GLU A 180 5.15 -28.00 -18.59
C GLU A 180 3.96 -27.34 -17.86
N GLY A 181 3.37 -28.07 -16.92
CA GLY A 181 2.21 -27.59 -16.14
C GLY A 181 0.86 -27.67 -16.88
N VAL A 182 0.83 -28.17 -18.13
CA VAL A 182 -0.41 -28.49 -18.83
C VAL A 182 -0.89 -29.86 -18.36
N GLY A 183 -1.83 -29.86 -17.42
CA GLY A 183 -2.57 -31.06 -17.06
C GLY A 183 -3.65 -31.35 -18.11
N VAL A 184 -3.62 -32.52 -18.72
CA VAL A 184 -4.78 -33.03 -19.45
C VAL A 184 -5.79 -33.52 -18.42
N ALA A 185 -7.00 -32.96 -18.44
CA ALA A 185 -8.06 -33.45 -17.57
C ALA A 185 -8.36 -34.92 -17.92
N ASP A 186 -8.25 -35.81 -16.93
CA ASP A 186 -8.54 -37.24 -17.07
C ASP A 186 -10.03 -37.56 -16.88
N LYS A 187 -10.85 -36.54 -16.59
CA LYS A 187 -12.28 -36.66 -16.37
C LYS A 187 -13.06 -36.02 -17.52
N PRO A 188 -14.13 -36.68 -18.00
CA PRO A 188 -15.07 -36.06 -18.91
C PRO A 188 -15.65 -34.81 -18.24
N GLU A 189 -15.90 -33.78 -19.04
CA GLU A 189 -16.52 -32.53 -18.60
C GLU A 189 -17.81 -32.86 -17.85
N GLN A 190 -17.90 -32.46 -16.59
CA GLN A 190 -19.16 -32.58 -15.87
C GLN A 190 -20.14 -31.59 -16.49
N THR A 191 -21.27 -32.09 -17.00
CA THR A 191 -22.39 -31.27 -17.43
C THR A 191 -22.98 -30.57 -16.21
N GLY A 192 -22.43 -29.41 -15.88
CA GLY A 192 -22.98 -28.54 -14.84
C GLY A 192 -24.33 -28.03 -15.29
N LYS A 193 -25.35 -28.12 -14.42
CA LYS A 193 -26.55 -27.29 -14.60
C LYS A 193 -26.07 -25.84 -14.63
N SER A 194 -26.41 -25.11 -15.69
CA SER A 194 -26.06 -23.69 -15.80
C SER A 194 -26.54 -22.97 -14.54
N ALA A 195 -25.59 -22.49 -13.74
CA ALA A 195 -25.93 -21.76 -12.52
C ALA A 195 -26.34 -20.36 -12.94
N SER A 196 -27.60 -19.99 -12.71
CA SER A 196 -27.99 -18.58 -12.80
C SER A 196 -27.23 -17.80 -11.73
N SER A 197 -26.51 -16.75 -12.15
CA SER A 197 -25.86 -15.83 -11.23
C SER A 197 -26.90 -15.36 -10.21
N TRP A 198 -26.53 -15.29 -8.93
CA TRP A 198 -27.51 -15.07 -7.87
C TRP A 198 -28.34 -13.79 -8.08
N PHE A 199 -27.81 -12.76 -8.76
CA PHE A 199 -28.56 -11.60 -9.28
C PHE A 199 -27.79 -10.84 -10.39
N LYS A 200 -28.52 -10.09 -11.26
CA LYS A 200 -27.99 -8.94 -12.05
C LYS A 200 -27.85 -7.66 -11.18
N HIS A 201 -27.38 -7.77 -9.94
CA HIS A 201 -27.27 -6.60 -9.06
C HIS A 201 -25.87 -5.99 -9.17
N TYR A 202 -25.69 -5.01 -10.07
CA TYR A 202 -24.41 -4.29 -10.27
C TYR A 202 -24.10 -3.27 -9.17
N ARG A 203 -24.98 -3.10 -8.18
CA ARG A 203 -24.80 -2.09 -7.14
C ARG A 203 -24.13 -2.73 -5.91
N THR A 204 -22.83 -2.49 -5.77
CA THR A 204 -22.21 -2.19 -4.47
C THR A 204 -23.07 -1.16 -3.73
N SER A 205 -23.04 -1.16 -2.40
CA SER A 205 -23.71 -0.19 -1.48
C SER A 205 -24.42 0.99 -2.15
N GLY A 206 -25.66 1.30 -1.79
CA GLY A 206 -26.34 2.53 -2.23
C GLY A 206 -25.61 3.83 -1.85
N ASN A 207 -24.65 3.75 -0.92
CA ASN A 207 -23.73 4.84 -0.58
C ASN A 207 -22.57 4.95 -1.60
N TRP A 208 -22.24 3.89 -2.32
CA TRP A 208 -21.25 3.92 -3.39
C TRP A 208 -21.86 4.57 -4.65
N GLY A 209 -21.33 5.74 -5.02
CA GLY A 209 -21.62 6.37 -6.33
C GLY A 209 -22.76 7.41 -6.35
N LYS A 210 -23.57 7.58 -5.30
CA LYS A 210 -24.42 8.77 -5.18
C LYS A 210 -23.62 9.95 -4.61
N GLY A 211 -23.12 10.82 -5.50
CA GLY A 211 -22.58 12.13 -5.11
C GLY A 211 -21.28 12.12 -4.29
N ALA A 212 -20.39 11.15 -4.51
CA ALA A 212 -19.07 11.04 -3.85
C ALA A 212 -19.06 10.76 -2.32
N SER A 213 -20.20 10.42 -1.71
CA SER A 213 -20.20 10.07 -0.28
C SER A 213 -19.67 8.65 -0.06
N TYR A 214 -18.47 8.50 0.51
CA TYR A 214 -17.99 7.22 1.06
C TYR A 214 -18.71 6.88 2.38
N ALA A 215 -20.03 7.03 2.42
CA ALA A 215 -20.79 6.96 3.65
C ALA A 215 -20.76 5.51 4.19
N PRO A 216 -20.37 5.30 5.46
CA PRO A 216 -20.38 3.99 6.08
C PRO A 216 -21.78 3.36 6.07
N GLU A 217 -21.82 2.06 5.83
CA GLU A 217 -23.01 1.24 5.94
C GLU A 217 -23.51 1.17 7.39
N THR A 218 -24.82 1.21 7.56
CA THR A 218 -25.48 1.22 8.88
C THR A 218 -26.41 0.02 9.09
N LYS A 219 -26.73 -0.71 8.02
CA LYS A 219 -27.59 -1.89 8.05
C LYS A 219 -26.86 -3.06 7.41
N PRO A 220 -27.08 -4.30 7.85
CA PRO A 220 -26.38 -5.44 7.28
C PRO A 220 -27.05 -5.93 6.01
N HIS A 221 -26.27 -6.41 5.04
CA HIS A 221 -26.82 -7.09 3.88
C HIS A 221 -26.98 -8.59 4.16
N VAL A 222 -28.13 -9.11 3.76
CA VAL A 222 -28.45 -10.53 3.78
C VAL A 222 -28.97 -10.89 2.39
N LEU A 223 -28.26 -11.78 1.71
CA LEU A 223 -28.70 -12.35 0.44
C LEU A 223 -29.27 -13.73 0.72
N LYS A 224 -30.48 -13.99 0.19
CA LYS A 224 -31.18 -15.28 0.33
C LYS A 224 -31.42 -15.86 -1.06
N SER A 225 -31.18 -17.16 -1.22
CA SER A 225 -31.53 -17.92 -2.43
C SER A 225 -31.87 -19.36 -2.03
N GLY A 226 -33.15 -19.75 -2.15
CA GLY A 226 -33.64 -21.02 -1.61
C GLY A 226 -33.30 -21.18 -0.12
N SER A 227 -32.62 -22.28 0.23
CA SER A 227 -32.11 -22.55 1.59
C SER A 227 -30.81 -21.81 1.94
N PHE A 228 -30.15 -21.16 0.97
CA PHE A 228 -28.90 -20.46 1.20
C PHE A 228 -29.13 -19.04 1.73
N LYS A 229 -28.36 -18.67 2.76
CA LYS A 229 -28.37 -17.35 3.36
C LYS A 229 -26.94 -16.83 3.53
N LEU A 230 -26.53 -15.90 2.68
CA LEU A 230 -25.29 -15.16 2.87
C LEU A 230 -25.55 -13.93 3.73
N LYS A 231 -24.70 -13.74 4.73
CA LYS A 231 -24.74 -12.57 5.63
C LYS A 231 -23.44 -11.81 5.53
N THR A 232 -23.51 -10.50 5.61
CA THR A 232 -22.33 -9.65 5.68
C THR A 232 -21.54 -9.94 6.96
N TYR A 233 -20.28 -10.37 6.83
CA TYR A 233 -19.36 -10.49 7.96
C TYR A 233 -18.83 -9.12 8.39
N PHE A 234 -18.33 -8.33 7.42
CA PHE A 234 -17.90 -6.96 7.64
C PHE A 234 -17.88 -6.12 6.36
N TYR A 235 -17.93 -4.80 6.54
CA TYR A 235 -17.68 -3.83 5.48
C TYR A 235 -16.20 -3.45 5.45
N GLN A 236 -15.58 -3.52 4.28
CA GLN A 236 -14.19 -3.10 4.07
C GLN A 236 -13.99 -1.63 4.49
N PRO A 237 -12.78 -1.24 4.94
CA PRO A 237 -12.41 0.16 5.15
C PRO A 237 -12.87 1.05 4.00
N ALA A 238 -13.53 2.17 4.32
CA ALA A 238 -14.02 3.11 3.32
C ALA A 238 -12.89 3.66 2.43
N THR A 239 -11.69 3.78 3.00
CA THR A 239 -10.45 3.93 2.26
C THR A 239 -9.28 3.33 3.02
N LEU A 240 -8.23 2.94 2.30
CA LEU A 240 -6.90 2.61 2.82
C LEU A 240 -5.81 3.53 2.24
N SER A 241 -6.22 4.64 1.62
CA SER A 241 -5.35 5.62 0.98
C SER A 241 -5.99 7.01 0.94
N GLN A 242 -5.19 8.07 0.94
CA GLN A 242 -5.65 9.45 0.73
C GLN A 242 -5.39 9.94 -0.69
N GLY A 243 -4.23 9.59 -1.26
CA GLY A 243 -3.85 9.99 -2.60
C GLY A 243 -4.30 9.03 -3.70
N ARG A 244 -4.52 9.56 -4.90
CA ARG A 244 -4.85 8.79 -6.12
C ARG A 244 -3.62 8.34 -6.92
N SER A 245 -2.43 8.43 -6.32
CA SER A 245 -1.17 7.99 -6.91
C SER A 245 -1.26 6.52 -7.29
N GLN A 246 -0.83 6.16 -8.49
CA GLN A 246 -0.91 4.78 -8.99
C GLN A 246 -0.29 3.75 -8.03
N THR A 247 0.82 4.10 -7.38
CA THR A 247 1.60 3.22 -6.51
C THR A 247 1.09 3.10 -5.07
N GLY A 248 0.07 3.88 -4.66
CA GLY A 248 -0.40 3.89 -3.27
C GLY A 248 -1.91 4.03 -3.09
N MET A 249 -2.67 4.09 -4.18
CA MET A 249 -4.12 4.02 -4.11
C MET A 249 -4.53 2.56 -3.94
N VAL A 250 -5.20 2.25 -2.83
CA VAL A 250 -5.67 0.90 -2.52
C VAL A 250 -7.17 0.86 -2.81
N GLY A 251 -7.57 0.21 -3.90
CA GLY A 251 -8.96 0.17 -4.36
C GLY A 251 -9.34 1.32 -5.31
N PRO A 252 -10.61 1.43 -5.74
CA PRO A 252 -11.80 0.87 -5.11
C PRO A 252 -12.35 -0.39 -5.78
N VAL A 253 -11.62 -1.02 -6.71
CA VAL A 253 -12.11 -2.16 -7.51
C VAL A 253 -11.56 -3.47 -6.93
N PRO A 254 -12.34 -4.22 -6.13
CA PRO A 254 -11.97 -5.57 -5.75
C PRO A 254 -12.26 -6.55 -6.90
N GLU A 255 -11.29 -7.39 -7.27
CA GLU A 255 -11.50 -8.40 -8.33
C GLU A 255 -11.29 -9.84 -7.88
N GLY A 256 -10.50 -10.08 -6.85
CA GLY A 256 -10.24 -11.41 -6.30
C GLY A 256 -10.35 -11.40 -4.78
N MET A 257 -10.95 -12.46 -4.23
CA MET A 257 -11.05 -12.67 -2.78
C MET A 257 -10.76 -14.13 -2.45
N THR A 258 -10.03 -14.35 -1.36
CA THR A 258 -9.78 -15.68 -0.81
C THR A 258 -9.64 -15.66 0.70
N ILE A 259 -9.79 -16.81 1.34
CA ILE A 259 -9.67 -16.95 2.78
C ILE A 259 -8.72 -18.11 3.07
N SER A 260 -7.67 -17.83 3.86
CA SER A 260 -6.76 -18.86 4.37
C SER A 260 -6.29 -18.46 5.76
N ASN A 261 -6.14 -19.46 6.64
CA ASN A 261 -5.57 -19.29 7.97
C ASN A 261 -6.22 -18.15 8.79
N GLY A 262 -7.55 -18.05 8.72
CA GLY A 262 -8.34 -17.03 9.43
C GLY A 262 -8.13 -15.59 8.94
N SER A 263 -7.56 -15.41 7.75
CA SER A 263 -7.40 -14.12 7.09
C SER A 263 -8.11 -14.12 5.74
N MET A 264 -8.83 -13.05 5.45
CA MET A 264 -9.38 -12.78 4.14
C MET A 264 -8.39 -11.91 3.37
N TYR A 265 -8.09 -12.29 2.13
CA TYR A 265 -7.25 -11.56 1.21
C TYR A 265 -8.12 -11.03 0.09
N ALA A 266 -7.97 -9.75 -0.24
CA ALA A 266 -8.65 -9.12 -1.36
C ALA A 266 -7.65 -8.38 -2.23
N THR A 267 -7.76 -8.52 -3.54
CA THR A 267 -7.00 -7.69 -4.48
C THR A 267 -7.74 -6.41 -4.76
N MET A 268 -7.04 -5.29 -4.65
CA MET A 268 -7.61 -3.95 -4.64
C MET A 268 -6.99 -3.14 -5.77
N TYR A 269 -7.64 -3.15 -6.92
CA TYR A 269 -7.24 -2.42 -8.12
C TYR A 269 -7.71 -0.98 -8.06
N LYS A 270 -6.90 -0.08 -8.61
CA LYS A 270 -7.31 1.30 -8.87
C LYS A 270 -8.33 1.40 -10.01
N SER A 271 -8.29 0.50 -10.98
CA SER A 271 -9.17 0.42 -12.15
C SER A 271 -9.13 -1.00 -12.71
N SER A 272 -10.23 -1.44 -13.34
CA SER A 272 -10.38 -2.74 -13.99
C SER A 272 -9.46 -2.99 -15.19
N HIS A 273 -8.72 -1.98 -15.65
CA HIS A 273 -7.75 -2.12 -16.74
C HIS A 273 -6.32 -2.33 -16.23
N ASN A 274 -6.07 -2.16 -14.93
CA ASN A 274 -4.73 -2.27 -14.37
C ASN A 274 -4.37 -3.73 -14.13
N THR A 275 -3.19 -4.15 -14.58
CA THR A 275 -2.66 -5.50 -14.28
C THR A 275 -1.88 -5.58 -12.96
N ARG A 276 -1.79 -4.45 -12.25
CA ARG A 276 -1.11 -4.31 -10.96
C ARG A 276 -2.09 -3.79 -9.91
N ALA A 277 -1.98 -4.32 -8.70
CA ALA A 277 -2.84 -3.98 -7.57
C ALA A 277 -2.13 -4.12 -6.23
N HIS A 278 -2.85 -3.78 -5.17
CA HIS A 278 -2.48 -4.13 -3.81
C HIS A 278 -3.27 -5.36 -3.37
N ILE A 279 -2.64 -6.28 -2.65
CA ILE A 279 -3.32 -7.32 -1.88
C ILE A 279 -3.51 -6.78 -0.46
N VAL A 280 -4.74 -6.80 0.03
CA VAL A 280 -5.08 -6.45 1.41
C VAL A 280 -5.49 -7.68 2.16
N ALA A 281 -4.81 -7.96 3.28
CA ALA A 281 -5.15 -9.03 4.20
C ALA A 281 -5.85 -8.48 5.44
N TYR A 282 -7.04 -9.01 5.71
CA TYR A 282 -7.85 -8.74 6.90
C TYR A 282 -7.85 -9.97 7.80
N LYS A 283 -7.31 -9.83 9.01
CA LYS A 283 -7.37 -10.91 10.00
C LYS A 283 -8.77 -10.98 10.61
N LEU A 284 -9.57 -11.97 10.20
CA LEU A 284 -11.00 -12.02 10.49
C LEU A 284 -11.31 -12.03 11.99
N LYS A 285 -10.54 -12.80 12.77
CA LYS A 285 -10.70 -12.85 14.24
C LYS A 285 -10.46 -11.52 14.96
N ASN A 286 -9.86 -10.54 14.28
CA ASN A 286 -9.57 -9.21 14.80
C ASN A 286 -10.56 -8.16 14.30
N VAL A 287 -11.54 -8.54 13.49
CA VAL A 287 -12.66 -7.67 13.08
C VAL A 287 -13.61 -7.55 14.28
N PRO A 288 -13.76 -6.35 14.87
CA PRO A 288 -14.51 -6.21 16.11
C PRO A 288 -16.02 -6.34 15.90
N ASN A 289 -16.53 -5.76 14.80
CA ASN A 289 -17.87 -6.00 14.28
C ASN A 289 -17.93 -5.54 12.82
N ARG A 290 -19.06 -5.81 12.18
CA ARG A 290 -19.26 -5.55 10.75
C ARG A 290 -19.09 -4.09 10.32
N TYR A 291 -19.28 -3.12 11.23
CA TYR A 291 -19.36 -1.69 10.92
C TYR A 291 -18.16 -0.85 11.34
N ILE A 292 -17.29 -1.34 12.23
CA ILE A 292 -16.17 -0.53 12.72
C ILE A 292 -15.05 -0.45 11.68
N MET A 293 -14.77 -1.55 10.97
CA MET A 293 -13.64 -1.61 10.02
C MET A 293 -13.78 -0.60 8.87
N GLN A 294 -14.99 -0.40 8.35
CA GLN A 294 -15.26 0.65 7.36
C GLN A 294 -14.87 2.06 7.83
N LYS A 295 -14.87 2.32 9.15
CA LYS A 295 -14.53 3.62 9.73
C LYS A 295 -13.05 3.76 10.10
N LEU A 296 -12.21 2.76 9.80
CA LEU A 296 -10.81 2.69 10.22
C LEU A 296 -10.03 4.02 10.07
N PRO A 297 -10.11 4.76 8.95
CA PRO A 297 -9.37 6.02 8.76
C PRO A 297 -9.76 7.15 9.71
N TRP A 298 -10.92 7.07 10.37
CA TRP A 298 -11.47 8.11 11.24
C TRP A 298 -11.55 7.68 12.71
N LEU A 299 -11.09 6.48 13.04
CA LEU A 299 -11.08 6.02 14.43
C LEU A 299 -10.08 6.82 15.29
N PRO A 300 -10.32 6.95 16.60
CA PRO A 300 -9.32 7.47 17.52
C PRO A 300 -8.01 6.68 17.43
N TRP A 301 -6.87 7.35 17.60
CA TRP A 301 -5.53 6.78 17.35
C TRP A 301 -5.29 5.41 18.00
N GLY A 302 -5.71 5.21 19.26
CA GLY A 302 -5.55 3.94 19.96
C GLY A 302 -6.35 2.80 19.31
N GLN A 303 -7.60 3.07 18.90
CA GLN A 303 -8.43 2.09 18.20
C GLN A 303 -7.90 1.81 16.79
N PHE A 304 -7.52 2.86 16.06
CA PHE A 304 -6.86 2.75 14.76
C PHE A 304 -5.62 1.86 14.86
N THR A 305 -4.70 2.16 15.78
CA THR A 305 -3.45 1.41 15.98
C THR A 305 -3.71 -0.08 16.24
N ARG A 306 -4.67 -0.39 17.12
CA ARG A 306 -5.03 -1.78 17.44
C ARG A 306 -5.51 -2.55 16.22
N LEU A 307 -6.32 -1.94 15.36
CA LEU A 307 -6.92 -2.60 14.20
C LEU A 307 -5.99 -2.60 12.98
N ALA A 308 -5.41 -1.45 12.62
CA ALA A 308 -4.53 -1.30 11.47
C ALA A 308 -3.23 -2.11 11.61
N SER A 309 -2.71 -2.32 12.83
CA SER A 309 -1.56 -3.22 13.05
C SER A 309 -1.81 -4.69 12.67
N LYS A 310 -3.08 -5.07 12.44
CA LYS A 310 -3.47 -6.42 12.00
C LYS A 310 -3.77 -6.49 10.50
N LEU A 311 -3.79 -5.34 9.81
CA LEU A 311 -3.91 -5.28 8.36
C LEU A 311 -2.54 -5.47 7.72
N LYS A 312 -2.55 -6.07 6.53
CA LYS A 312 -1.36 -6.11 5.67
C LYS A 312 -1.76 -5.65 4.28
N ILE A 313 -1.00 -4.72 3.75
CA ILE A 313 -1.16 -4.19 2.40
C ILE A 313 0.14 -4.47 1.66
N SER A 314 0.06 -5.18 0.55
CA SER A 314 1.23 -5.43 -0.29
C SER A 314 1.70 -4.14 -0.98
N PRO A 315 2.94 -4.11 -1.50
CA PRO A 315 3.29 -3.14 -2.53
C PRO A 315 2.36 -3.24 -3.76
N TYR A 316 2.50 -2.28 -4.68
CA TYR A 316 1.82 -2.28 -5.97
C TYR A 316 2.46 -3.30 -6.94
N ILE A 317 2.02 -4.55 -6.86
CA ILE A 317 2.63 -5.72 -7.53
C ILE A 317 1.84 -6.16 -8.76
N LYS A 318 2.47 -6.91 -9.66
CA LYS A 318 1.81 -7.55 -10.81
C LYS A 318 0.95 -8.70 -10.34
N LEU A 319 -0.32 -8.71 -10.76
CA LEU A 319 -1.32 -9.72 -10.37
C LEU A 319 -2.10 -10.31 -11.55
N GLY A 320 -2.13 -9.64 -12.71
CA GLY A 320 -3.00 -10.04 -13.83
C GLY A 320 -4.44 -9.54 -13.65
N HIS A 321 -5.39 -10.09 -14.40
CA HIS A 321 -6.83 -9.79 -14.31
C HIS A 321 -7.62 -11.06 -13.99
N GLY A 322 -8.72 -10.94 -13.25
CA GLY A 322 -9.72 -12.01 -13.13
C GLY A 322 -9.28 -13.32 -12.46
N GLN A 323 -8.09 -13.37 -11.84
CA GLN A 323 -7.62 -14.59 -11.18
C GLN A 323 -8.25 -14.74 -9.80
N ALA A 324 -8.94 -15.86 -9.59
CA ALA A 324 -9.22 -16.36 -8.26
C ALA A 324 -7.88 -16.57 -7.55
N PHE A 325 -7.63 -15.81 -6.50
CA PHE A 325 -6.49 -16.09 -5.62
C PHE A 325 -6.82 -17.36 -4.86
N SER A 326 -6.02 -18.41 -5.03
CA SER A 326 -6.05 -19.52 -4.10
C SER A 326 -5.09 -19.22 -2.96
N ALA A 327 -5.52 -19.52 -1.74
CA ALA A 327 -4.64 -19.46 -0.59
C ALA A 327 -4.72 -20.82 0.10
N SER A 328 -3.59 -21.52 0.13
CA SER A 328 -3.42 -22.77 0.87
C SER A 328 -3.24 -22.55 2.36
#